data_AF-A0A3D3L1T6-F1
#
_entry.id   AF-A0A3D3L1T6-F1
#
_cell.length_a   1.000
_cell.length_b   1.000
_cell.length_c   1.000
_cell.angle_alpha   90.00
_cell.angle_beta   90.00
_cell.angle_gamma   90.00
#
_symmetry.space_group_name_H-M   'P 1'
#
loop_
_entity.id
_entity.type
_entity.pdbx_description
1 polymer ?
#
loop_
_entity_poly.entity_id
_entity_poly.type
_entity_poly.pdbx_seq_one_letter_code
_entity_poly.pdbx_strand_id
1 'polypeptide(L)'
;HPSGLVAVGLHPTPIPYCDVVTSTTHKTLRGPRGGIIMMGKDFENTWGKIAPKSGRVKMVSELIDSTVMPGIQGGPLMHIIAAKAVAFGEALKPEFKIYTKNIIHNAQVMADEFLKLDYQLVSGGTDTHVLLIDLSNKNITGKAAELSLGNAGITVNKNMVPFDERSPFVTSGIRVGTPAITTRGMGESEIRQIVHWIDEAISDPENEVGLARIKSNVNELCSNFPIYVH
;
A
#
# COMPACT_ATOMS: atom_id res chain seq x y z
N HIS A 1 -1.11 -5.33 3.55
CA HIS A 1 -0.52 -4.29 2.68
C HIS A 1 0.84 -4.71 2.09
N PRO A 2 1.80 -5.24 2.88
CA PRO A 2 3.20 -5.44 2.45
C PRO A 2 3.47 -6.85 1.87
N SER A 3 2.51 -7.47 1.18
CA SER A 3 2.65 -8.86 0.72
C SER A 3 3.80 -9.09 -0.26
N GLY A 4 4.21 -8.06 -1.00
CA GLY A 4 5.38 -8.12 -1.88
C GLY A 4 6.68 -8.16 -1.10
N LEU A 5 6.78 -7.36 -0.03
CA LEU A 5 7.95 -7.33 0.86
C LEU A 5 8.09 -8.65 1.63
N VAL A 6 6.96 -9.20 2.09
CA VAL A 6 6.93 -10.53 2.73
C VAL A 6 7.36 -11.62 1.76
N ALA A 7 6.87 -11.61 0.51
CA ALA A 7 7.17 -12.63 -0.49
C ALA A 7 8.67 -12.78 -0.80
N VAL A 8 9.46 -11.71 -0.64
CA VAL A 8 10.91 -11.72 -0.88
C VAL A 8 11.78 -11.73 0.39
N GLY A 9 11.13 -11.84 1.55
CA GLY A 9 11.78 -11.88 2.87
C GLY A 9 12.40 -10.55 3.31
N LEU A 10 11.85 -9.41 2.86
CA LEU A 10 12.25 -8.07 3.32
C LEU A 10 11.35 -7.53 4.43
N HIS A 11 10.23 -8.19 4.70
CA HIS A 11 9.39 -7.96 5.87
C HIS A 11 9.10 -9.31 6.54
N PRO A 12 9.02 -9.38 7.88
CA PRO A 12 8.76 -10.62 8.58
C PRO A 12 7.52 -11.34 8.06
N THR A 13 7.63 -12.66 7.92
CA THR A 13 6.49 -13.50 7.55
C THR A 13 5.58 -13.71 8.77
N PRO A 14 4.24 -13.59 8.62
CA PRO A 14 3.30 -13.97 9.67
C PRO A 14 3.21 -15.50 9.83
N ILE A 15 3.71 -16.28 8.88
CA ILE A 15 3.82 -17.75 8.96
C ILE A 15 5.18 -18.09 9.61
N PRO A 16 5.24 -18.93 10.67
CA PRO A 16 4.20 -19.86 11.13
C PRO A 16 3.32 -19.37 12.30
N TYR A 17 3.39 -18.10 12.68
CA TYR A 17 2.73 -17.58 13.90
C TYR A 17 1.22 -17.39 13.78
N CYS A 18 0.72 -17.17 12.57
CA CYS A 18 -0.71 -17.02 12.30
C CYS A 18 -1.28 -18.28 11.65
N ASP A 19 -2.42 -18.77 12.15
CA ASP A 19 -3.14 -19.91 11.59
C ASP A 19 -3.61 -19.64 10.15
N VAL A 20 -4.18 -18.45 9.93
CA VAL A 20 -4.72 -18.01 8.64
C VAL A 20 -4.16 -16.64 8.29
N VAL A 21 -3.70 -16.50 7.04
CA VAL A 21 -3.15 -15.27 6.49
C VAL A 21 -3.93 -14.88 5.25
N THR A 22 -4.52 -13.69 5.26
CA THR A 22 -5.20 -13.14 4.08
C THR A 22 -4.37 -12.03 3.45
N SER A 23 -4.48 -11.87 2.14
CA SER A 23 -3.84 -10.74 1.46
C SER A 23 -4.56 -10.35 0.19
N THR A 24 -4.43 -9.09 -0.18
CA THR A 24 -4.69 -8.61 -1.55
C THR A 24 -3.49 -8.88 -2.45
N THR A 25 -3.73 -9.06 -3.75
CA THR A 25 -2.69 -9.32 -4.75
C THR A 25 -2.17 -8.09 -5.49
N HIS A 26 -2.84 -6.93 -5.39
CA HIS A 26 -2.58 -5.74 -6.24
C HIS A 26 -1.70 -4.65 -5.64
N LYS A 27 -1.32 -4.74 -4.36
CA LYS A 27 -0.57 -3.67 -3.67
C LYS A 27 0.93 -3.83 -3.95
N THR A 28 1.74 -3.98 -2.91
CA THR A 28 3.19 -4.21 -3.05
C THR A 28 3.52 -5.48 -3.83
N LEU A 29 2.58 -6.44 -3.94
CA LEU A 29 2.74 -7.67 -4.74
C LEU A 29 2.53 -7.44 -6.25
N ARG A 30 2.06 -6.26 -6.65
CA ARG A 30 1.96 -5.80 -8.05
C ARG A 30 1.20 -6.73 -9.02
N GLY A 31 0.27 -7.54 -8.50
CA GLY A 31 -0.61 -8.39 -9.28
C GLY A 31 -1.97 -7.75 -9.60
N PRO A 32 -2.94 -8.56 -10.11
CA PRO A 32 -4.29 -8.06 -10.40
C PRO A 32 -5.08 -7.78 -9.11
N ARG A 33 -6.20 -7.06 -9.24
CA ARG A 33 -7.16 -6.89 -8.13
C ARG A 33 -7.79 -8.24 -7.76
N GLY A 34 -7.45 -8.74 -6.58
CA GLY A 34 -8.02 -9.95 -6.00
C GLY A 34 -7.49 -10.20 -4.59
N GLY A 35 -7.97 -11.28 -3.98
CA GLY A 35 -7.52 -11.77 -2.68
C GLY A 35 -6.96 -13.19 -2.72
N ILE A 36 -6.25 -13.55 -1.66
CA ILE A 36 -5.79 -14.90 -1.32
C ILE A 36 -6.05 -15.15 0.17
N ILE A 37 -6.40 -16.39 0.50
CA ILE A 37 -6.46 -16.91 1.86
C ILE A 37 -5.49 -18.07 1.92
N MET A 38 -4.53 -17.99 2.83
CA MET A 38 -3.48 -18.98 3.02
C MET A 38 -3.56 -19.51 4.44
N MET A 39 -3.19 -20.78 4.60
CA MET A 39 -3.12 -21.46 5.88
C MET A 39 -1.78 -22.17 5.96
N GLY A 40 -1.11 -22.05 7.10
CA GLY A 40 0.17 -22.72 7.32
C GLY A 40 -0.03 -24.22 7.50
N LYS A 41 -0.41 -24.63 8.71
CA LYS A 41 -0.80 -26.01 9.01
C LYS A 41 -2.30 -26.07 9.17
N ASP A 42 -2.94 -26.97 8.44
CA ASP A 42 -4.38 -27.22 8.57
C ASP A 42 -4.67 -28.09 9.81
N PHE A 43 -5.82 -27.86 10.43
CA PHE A 43 -6.22 -28.53 11.67
C PHE A 43 -7.74 -28.73 11.76
N GLU A 44 -8.16 -29.64 12.64
CA GLU A 44 -9.59 -29.89 12.89
C GLU A 44 -10.24 -28.67 13.53
N ASN A 45 -11.43 -28.32 13.05
CA ASN A 45 -12.17 -27.21 13.62
C ASN A 45 -12.68 -27.51 15.04
N THR A 46 -12.61 -26.53 15.93
CA THR A 46 -13.10 -26.65 17.33
C THR A 46 -14.56 -26.22 17.51
N TRP A 47 -15.27 -25.92 16.42
CA TRP A 47 -16.64 -25.37 16.45
C TRP A 47 -17.73 -26.44 16.21
N GLY A 48 -17.38 -27.72 16.32
CA GLY A 48 -18.31 -28.83 16.13
C GLY A 48 -18.88 -28.94 14.71
N LYS A 49 -18.23 -28.33 13.71
CA LYS A 49 -18.69 -28.44 12.32
C LYS A 49 -18.29 -29.80 11.77
N ILE A 50 -19.29 -30.58 11.40
CA ILE A 50 -19.09 -31.93 10.87
C ILE A 50 -19.42 -32.01 9.38
N ALA A 51 -18.81 -32.95 8.67
CA ALA A 51 -19.17 -33.30 7.31
C ALA A 51 -20.50 -34.08 7.32
N PRO A 52 -21.57 -33.60 6.66
CA PRO A 52 -22.91 -34.19 6.80
C PRO A 52 -23.00 -35.68 6.45
N LYS A 53 -22.17 -36.16 5.52
CA LYS A 53 -22.19 -37.55 5.05
C LYS A 53 -21.39 -38.52 5.92
N SER A 54 -20.25 -38.09 6.45
CA SER A 54 -19.35 -38.98 7.20
C SER A 54 -19.37 -38.75 8.71
N GLY A 55 -19.98 -37.66 9.20
CA GLY A 55 -19.98 -37.30 10.62
C GLY A 55 -18.65 -36.82 11.18
N ARG A 56 -17.55 -36.86 10.39
CA ARG A 56 -16.23 -36.40 10.84
C ARG A 56 -16.20 -34.90 11.10
N VAL A 57 -15.32 -34.47 11.99
CA VAL A 57 -14.98 -33.06 12.16
C VAL A 57 -14.36 -32.53 10.87
N LYS A 58 -14.81 -31.36 10.40
CA LYS A 58 -14.22 -30.70 9.22
C LYS A 58 -12.87 -30.08 9.57
N MET A 59 -11.95 -30.04 8.62
CA MET A 59 -10.77 -29.21 8.73
C MET A 59 -11.15 -27.73 8.63
N VAL A 60 -10.33 -26.83 9.18
CA VAL A 60 -10.57 -25.38 9.05
C VAL A 60 -10.49 -24.95 7.58
N SER A 61 -9.59 -25.53 6.79
CA SER A 61 -9.52 -25.30 5.33
C SER A 61 -10.85 -25.54 4.63
N GLU A 62 -11.54 -26.64 4.94
CA GLU A 62 -12.85 -26.96 4.36
C GLU A 62 -13.93 -25.95 4.72
N LEU A 63 -13.88 -25.40 5.94
CA LEU A 63 -14.78 -24.34 6.37
C LEU A 63 -14.51 -23.04 5.59
N ILE A 64 -13.25 -22.69 5.35
CA ILE A 64 -12.87 -21.54 4.53
C ILE A 64 -13.32 -21.74 3.08
N ASP A 65 -12.96 -22.86 2.46
CA ASP A 65 -13.30 -23.13 1.06
C ASP A 65 -14.81 -23.14 0.84
N SER A 66 -15.57 -23.83 1.70
CA SER A 66 -17.04 -23.88 1.60
C SER A 66 -17.72 -22.53 1.89
N THR A 67 -17.09 -21.67 2.70
CA THR A 67 -17.54 -20.29 2.91
C THR A 67 -17.30 -19.47 1.65
N VAL A 68 -16.14 -19.59 0.99
CA VAL A 68 -15.87 -18.89 -0.27
C VAL A 68 -16.82 -19.34 -1.37
N MET A 69 -16.95 -20.66 -1.56
CA MET A 69 -17.87 -21.26 -2.52
C MET A 69 -18.34 -22.63 -1.99
N PRO A 70 -19.66 -22.90 -1.88
CA PRO A 70 -20.78 -22.12 -2.43
C PRO A 70 -21.32 -21.01 -1.51
N GLY A 71 -20.63 -20.65 -0.42
CA GLY A 71 -21.16 -19.72 0.57
C GLY A 71 -21.40 -18.28 0.06
N ILE A 72 -20.33 -17.49 -0.09
CA ILE A 72 -20.44 -16.04 -0.38
C ILE A 72 -20.14 -15.67 -1.84
N GLN A 73 -19.50 -16.55 -2.62
CA GLN A 73 -19.22 -16.33 -4.04
C GLN A 73 -19.79 -17.46 -4.90
N GLY A 74 -20.00 -17.14 -6.19
CA GLY A 74 -20.34 -18.08 -7.25
C GLY A 74 -19.11 -18.52 -8.07
N GLY A 75 -19.25 -18.51 -9.40
CA GLY A 75 -18.19 -18.94 -10.30
C GLY A 75 -16.89 -18.10 -10.17
N PRO A 76 -15.70 -18.75 -10.17
CA PRO A 76 -14.44 -18.05 -10.02
C PRO A 76 -14.09 -17.21 -11.26
N LEU A 77 -13.45 -16.05 -11.04
CA LEU A 77 -12.92 -15.20 -12.11
C LEU A 77 -11.58 -15.77 -12.63
N MET A 78 -11.67 -16.74 -13.55
CA MET A 78 -10.49 -17.47 -14.04
C MET A 78 -9.42 -16.57 -14.70
N HIS A 79 -9.82 -15.48 -15.36
CA HIS A 79 -8.90 -14.49 -15.91
C HIS A 79 -8.08 -13.78 -14.82
N ILE A 80 -8.69 -13.51 -13.65
CA ILE A 80 -7.97 -12.95 -12.49
C ILE A 80 -7.06 -14.00 -11.86
N ILE A 81 -7.47 -15.27 -11.80
CA ILE A 81 -6.62 -16.37 -11.30
C ILE A 81 -5.39 -16.54 -12.18
N ALA A 82 -5.56 -16.53 -13.51
CA ALA A 82 -4.44 -16.57 -14.45
C ALA A 82 -3.48 -15.37 -14.27
N ALA A 83 -4.02 -14.15 -14.15
CA ALA A 83 -3.20 -12.97 -13.91
C ALA A 83 -2.47 -13.00 -12.55
N LYS A 84 -3.03 -13.63 -11.51
CA LYS A 84 -2.32 -13.85 -10.23
C LYS A 84 -1.13 -14.78 -10.43
N ALA A 85 -1.29 -15.86 -11.20
CA ALA A 85 -0.19 -16.78 -11.49
C ALA A 85 0.99 -16.08 -12.18
N VAL A 86 0.70 -15.19 -13.14
CA VAL A 86 1.73 -14.34 -13.78
C VAL A 86 2.44 -13.47 -12.75
N ALA A 87 1.69 -12.75 -11.91
CA ALA A 87 2.26 -11.87 -10.88
C ALA A 87 3.10 -12.64 -9.83
N PHE A 88 2.68 -13.85 -9.45
CA PHE A 88 3.47 -14.70 -8.54
C PHE A 88 4.73 -15.21 -9.23
N GLY A 89 4.65 -15.54 -10.52
CA GLY A 89 5.81 -15.86 -11.34
C GLY A 89 6.82 -14.72 -11.40
N GLU A 90 6.38 -13.47 -11.52
CA GLU A 90 7.25 -12.30 -11.40
C GLU A 90 7.85 -12.15 -10.00
N ALA A 91 7.04 -12.34 -8.95
CA ALA A 91 7.48 -12.19 -7.56
C ALA A 91 8.57 -13.19 -7.15
N LEU A 92 8.64 -14.34 -7.81
CA LEU A 92 9.69 -15.35 -7.62
C LEU A 92 11.01 -14.99 -8.29
N LYS A 93 11.04 -14.00 -9.19
CA LYS A 93 12.28 -13.62 -9.90
C LYS A 93 13.18 -12.73 -9.04
N PRO A 94 14.52 -12.81 -9.18
CA PRO A 94 15.45 -11.99 -8.41
C PRO A 94 15.21 -10.47 -8.54
N GLU A 95 14.79 -10.01 -9.71
CA GLU A 95 14.53 -8.59 -9.99
C GLU A 95 13.41 -8.03 -9.12
N PHE A 96 12.43 -8.87 -8.74
CA PHE A 96 11.35 -8.44 -7.86
C PHE A 96 11.85 -8.12 -6.45
N LYS A 97 12.86 -8.85 -5.96
CA LYS A 97 13.52 -8.55 -4.67
C LYS A 97 14.31 -7.24 -4.73
N ILE A 98 14.97 -6.95 -5.85
CA ILE A 98 15.66 -5.67 -6.06
C ILE A 98 14.64 -4.53 -6.07
N TYR A 99 13.57 -4.68 -6.86
CA TYR A 99 12.45 -3.73 -6.90
C TYR A 99 11.88 -3.44 -5.51
N THR A 100 11.60 -4.46 -4.70
CA THR A 100 11.04 -4.28 -3.36
C THR A 100 12.02 -3.69 -2.35
N LYS A 101 13.34 -3.92 -2.50
CA LYS A 101 14.36 -3.17 -1.74
C LYS A 101 14.29 -1.68 -2.08
N ASN A 102 14.18 -1.33 -3.36
CA ASN A 102 14.09 0.07 -3.80
C ASN A 102 12.81 0.75 -3.27
N ILE A 103 11.70 0.02 -3.13
CA ILE A 103 10.48 0.55 -2.49
C ILE A 103 10.78 1.02 -1.06
N ILE A 104 11.42 0.17 -0.26
CA ILE A 104 11.75 0.48 1.15
C ILE A 104 12.75 1.63 1.20
N HIS A 105 13.81 1.56 0.40
CA HIS A 105 14.83 2.60 0.31
C HIS A 105 14.23 3.97 -0.04
N ASN A 106 13.40 4.02 -1.09
CA ASN A 106 12.69 5.25 -1.46
C ASN A 106 11.77 5.75 -0.34
N ALA A 107 11.15 4.86 0.44
CA ALA A 107 10.29 5.26 1.56
C ALA A 107 11.11 5.84 2.72
N GLN A 108 12.31 5.32 2.97
CA GLN A 108 13.26 5.85 3.95
C GLN A 108 13.79 7.21 3.52
N VAL A 109 14.18 7.38 2.26
CA VAL A 109 14.57 8.69 1.71
C VAL A 109 13.43 9.70 1.82
N MET A 110 12.19 9.29 1.51
CA MET A 110 11.01 10.12 1.69
C MET A 110 10.82 10.53 3.16
N ALA A 111 11.03 9.61 4.11
CA ALA A 111 10.95 9.89 5.54
C ALA A 111 11.98 10.94 5.96
N ASP A 112 13.24 10.73 5.59
CA ASP A 112 14.35 11.62 5.95
C ASP A 112 14.13 13.04 5.44
N GLU A 113 13.62 13.20 4.21
CA GLU A 113 13.31 14.51 3.65
C GLU A 113 12.14 15.20 4.37
N PHE A 114 11.08 14.46 4.71
CA PHE A 114 9.99 15.02 5.51
C PHE A 114 10.47 15.48 6.89
N LEU A 115 11.35 14.71 7.54
CA LEU A 115 11.92 15.08 8.84
C LEU A 115 12.77 16.35 8.75
N LYS A 116 13.55 16.53 7.67
CA LYS A 116 14.31 17.78 7.42
C LYS A 116 13.42 19.00 7.26
N LEU A 117 12.20 18.81 6.76
CA LEU A 117 11.19 19.85 6.59
C LEU A 117 10.25 19.97 7.80
N ASP A 118 10.64 19.42 8.96
CA ASP A 118 9.86 19.49 10.21
C ASP A 118 8.44 18.91 10.06
N TYR A 119 8.29 17.79 9.37
CA TYR A 119 7.04 17.01 9.41
C TYR A 119 7.07 15.97 10.51
N GLN A 120 5.91 15.73 11.14
CA GLN A 120 5.76 14.70 12.16
C GLN A 120 5.38 13.37 11.53
N LEU A 121 6.33 12.43 11.51
CA LEU A 121 6.07 11.06 11.07
C LEU A 121 5.60 10.21 12.25
N VAL A 122 4.48 9.51 12.10
CA VAL A 122 4.06 8.50 13.09
C VAL A 122 5.15 7.44 13.16
N SER A 123 5.62 7.13 14.37
CA SER A 123 6.79 6.27 14.67
C SER A 123 8.17 6.82 14.27
N GLY A 124 8.25 8.05 13.75
CA GLY A 124 9.52 8.72 13.44
C GLY A 124 10.20 8.30 12.12
N GLY A 125 9.60 7.39 11.34
CA GLY A 125 10.19 6.88 10.10
C GLY A 125 9.36 5.76 9.47
N THR A 126 10.01 4.86 8.72
CA THR A 126 9.37 3.66 8.17
C THR A 126 10.37 2.53 7.90
N ASP A 127 9.95 1.31 8.20
CA ASP A 127 10.63 0.06 7.82
C ASP A 127 10.00 -0.60 6.58
N THR A 128 9.03 0.07 5.94
CA THR A 128 8.19 -0.53 4.91
C THR A 128 8.02 0.39 3.70
N HIS A 129 6.91 0.26 2.97
CA HIS A 129 6.62 0.99 1.73
C HIS A 129 5.76 2.25 1.94
N VAL A 130 5.44 2.62 3.19
CA VAL A 130 4.42 3.63 3.52
C VAL A 130 4.83 4.47 4.73
N LEU A 131 4.42 5.73 4.72
CA LEU A 131 4.55 6.66 5.81
C LEU A 131 3.17 7.21 6.19
N LEU A 132 2.97 7.44 7.49
CA LEU A 132 1.82 8.15 8.02
C LEU A 132 2.34 9.45 8.65
N ILE A 133 1.84 10.57 8.15
CA ILE A 133 2.32 11.91 8.49
C ILE A 133 1.21 12.64 9.23
N ASP A 134 1.51 13.12 10.44
CA ASP A 134 0.67 14.04 11.18
C ASP A 134 0.96 15.47 10.71
N LEU A 135 -0.11 16.18 10.34
CA LEU A 135 -0.06 17.54 9.81
C LEU A 135 -0.49 18.57 10.84
N SER A 136 -0.71 18.18 12.10
CA SER A 136 -1.13 19.07 13.18
C SER A 136 -0.14 20.22 13.38
N ASN A 137 1.17 19.97 13.30
CA ASN A 137 2.20 21.01 13.39
C ASN A 137 2.27 21.91 12.14
N LYS A 138 1.70 21.47 11.02
CA LYS A 138 1.56 22.26 9.78
C LYS A 138 0.24 23.03 9.71
N ASN A 139 -0.59 22.98 10.76
CA ASN A 139 -1.86 23.70 10.87
C ASN A 139 -2.84 23.47 9.71
N ILE A 140 -2.78 22.29 9.08
CA ILE A 140 -3.68 21.90 7.98
C ILE A 140 -4.45 20.62 8.34
N THR A 141 -5.64 20.45 7.74
CA THR A 141 -6.39 19.19 7.85
C THR A 141 -5.92 18.19 6.81
N GLY A 142 -6.07 16.89 7.08
CA GLY A 142 -5.78 15.86 6.08
C GLY A 142 -6.64 16.05 4.82
N LYS A 143 -7.91 16.48 4.97
CA LYS A 143 -8.80 16.81 3.86
C LYS A 143 -8.30 18.00 3.02
N ALA A 144 -7.86 19.08 3.66
CA ALA A 144 -7.33 20.25 2.94
C ALA A 144 -6.00 19.92 2.24
N ALA A 145 -5.12 19.16 2.91
CA ALA A 145 -3.86 18.70 2.33
C ALA A 145 -4.10 17.78 1.12
N GLU A 146 -5.01 16.80 1.23
CA GLU A 146 -5.39 15.92 0.12
C GLU A 146 -5.94 16.70 -1.08
N LEU A 147 -6.74 17.75 -0.84
CA LEU A 147 -7.27 18.61 -1.90
C LEU A 147 -6.19 19.47 -2.57
N SER A 148 -5.36 20.17 -1.78
CA SER A 148 -4.26 21.00 -2.29
C SER A 148 -3.29 20.17 -3.13
N LEU A 149 -2.87 19.02 -2.62
CA LEU A 149 -1.98 18.11 -3.33
C LEU A 149 -2.62 17.57 -4.61
N GLY A 150 -3.93 17.26 -4.59
CA GLY A 150 -4.67 16.88 -5.79
C GLY A 150 -4.67 17.98 -6.86
N ASN A 151 -4.81 19.24 -6.46
CA ASN A 151 -4.71 20.40 -7.35
C ASN A 151 -3.28 20.55 -7.94
N ALA A 152 -2.26 20.22 -7.15
CA ALA A 152 -0.86 20.16 -7.57
C ALA A 152 -0.50 18.89 -8.39
N GLY A 153 -1.45 18.00 -8.68
CA GLY A 153 -1.20 16.76 -9.43
C GLY A 153 -0.58 15.62 -8.61
N ILE A 154 -0.57 15.72 -7.28
CA ILE A 154 0.00 14.73 -6.35
C ILE A 154 -1.14 14.01 -5.63
N THR A 155 -1.32 12.72 -5.94
CA THR A 155 -2.38 11.91 -5.32
C THR A 155 -1.91 11.28 -4.01
N VAL A 156 -2.52 11.68 -2.91
CA VAL A 156 -2.35 11.07 -1.58
C VAL A 156 -3.70 10.64 -1.01
N ASN A 157 -3.71 10.10 0.21
CA ASN A 157 -4.94 9.84 0.94
C ASN A 157 -4.89 10.50 2.32
N LYS A 158 -5.93 11.27 2.67
CA LYS A 158 -6.13 11.73 4.05
C LYS A 158 -6.29 10.53 4.97
N ASN A 159 -5.67 10.57 6.15
CA ASN A 159 -5.63 9.43 7.05
C ASN A 159 -5.66 9.91 8.49
N MET A 160 -6.39 9.19 9.35
CA MET A 160 -6.33 9.45 10.79
C MET A 160 -4.94 9.15 11.33
N VAL A 161 -4.57 9.86 12.39
CA VAL A 161 -3.32 9.66 13.15
C VAL A 161 -3.64 9.12 14.56
N PRO A 162 -2.65 8.64 15.32
CA PRO A 162 -2.89 8.27 16.72
C PRO A 162 -3.50 9.44 17.50
N PHE A 163 -4.58 9.16 18.25
CA PHE A 163 -5.29 10.16 19.06
C PHE A 163 -5.86 11.35 18.26
N ASP A 164 -6.16 11.16 16.97
CA ASP A 164 -6.73 12.21 16.12
C ASP A 164 -8.06 12.75 16.68
N GLU A 165 -8.09 14.04 17.00
CA GLU A 165 -9.28 14.74 17.51
C GLU A 165 -10.28 15.09 16.39
N ARG A 166 -9.85 15.02 15.12
CA ARG A 166 -10.70 15.32 13.96
C ARG A 166 -11.48 14.09 13.50
N SER A 167 -12.61 14.33 12.85
CA SER A 167 -13.46 13.23 12.35
C SER A 167 -12.80 12.47 11.19
N PRO A 168 -13.22 11.21 10.92
CA PRO A 168 -12.73 10.43 9.77
C PRO A 168 -12.94 11.09 8.40
N PHE A 169 -13.82 12.09 8.28
CA PHE A 169 -14.05 12.84 7.05
C PHE A 169 -13.06 13.99 6.84
N VAL A 170 -12.40 14.45 7.91
CA VAL A 170 -11.47 15.59 7.90
C VAL A 170 -10.05 15.12 8.15
N THR A 171 -9.81 14.37 9.23
CA THR A 171 -8.52 13.80 9.68
C THR A 171 -7.41 14.83 9.90
N SER A 172 -6.36 14.43 10.62
CA SER A 172 -5.20 15.29 10.89
C SER A 172 -3.92 14.86 10.16
N GLY A 173 -3.97 13.80 9.33
CA GLY A 173 -2.80 13.33 8.62
C GLY A 173 -3.04 12.95 7.17
N ILE A 174 -1.93 12.59 6.52
CA ILE A 174 -1.92 11.99 5.19
C ILE A 174 -1.07 10.72 5.20
N ARG A 175 -1.38 9.80 4.29
CA ARG A 175 -0.61 8.59 4.06
C ARG A 175 -0.01 8.62 2.66
N VAL A 176 1.31 8.45 2.60
CA VAL A 176 2.09 8.43 1.35
C VAL A 176 2.85 7.11 1.23
N GLY A 177 3.10 6.66 0.01
CA GLY A 177 3.81 5.40 -0.21
C GLY A 177 4.50 5.35 -1.56
N THR A 178 5.57 4.55 -1.63
CA THR A 178 6.51 4.53 -2.74
C THR A 178 6.34 3.41 -3.80
N PRO A 179 5.47 2.37 -3.67
CA PRO A 179 5.41 1.29 -4.66
C PRO A 179 5.13 1.73 -6.10
N ALA A 180 4.18 2.67 -6.28
CA ALA A 180 3.74 3.09 -7.61
C ALA A 180 4.84 3.87 -8.35
N ILE A 181 5.44 4.87 -7.69
CA ILE A 181 6.53 5.68 -8.25
C ILE A 181 7.81 4.86 -8.47
N THR A 182 8.11 3.92 -7.56
CA THR A 182 9.24 2.99 -7.74
C THR A 182 9.01 2.05 -8.93
N THR A 183 7.77 1.60 -9.17
CA THR A 183 7.44 0.78 -10.35
C THR A 183 7.70 1.53 -11.66
N ARG A 184 7.54 2.86 -11.65
CA ARG A 184 7.82 3.72 -12.81
C ARG A 184 9.32 3.99 -13.01
N GLY A 185 10.18 3.58 -12.07
CA GLY A 185 11.62 3.77 -12.14
C GLY A 185 12.15 4.99 -11.38
N MET A 186 11.31 5.69 -10.62
CA MET A 186 11.76 6.85 -9.82
C MET A 186 12.64 6.41 -8.65
N GLY A 187 13.75 7.14 -8.44
CA GLY A 187 14.74 6.92 -7.39
C GLY A 187 14.86 8.11 -6.44
N GLU A 188 15.97 8.20 -5.72
CA GLU A 188 16.13 9.16 -4.63
C GLU A 188 15.93 10.62 -5.03
N SER A 189 16.51 11.05 -6.16
CA SER A 189 16.40 12.42 -6.66
C SER A 189 14.94 12.83 -6.84
N GLU A 190 14.15 11.96 -7.45
CA GLU A 190 12.73 12.20 -7.68
C GLU A 190 11.95 12.18 -6.35
N ILE A 191 12.29 11.29 -5.42
CA ILE A 191 11.67 11.27 -4.09
C ILE A 191 11.87 12.59 -3.36
N ARG A 192 13.10 13.11 -3.31
CA ARG A 192 13.41 14.39 -2.65
C ARG A 192 12.60 15.53 -3.28
N GLN A 193 12.56 15.58 -4.61
CA GLN A 193 11.79 16.59 -5.33
C GLN A 193 10.28 16.49 -5.07
N ILE A 194 9.73 15.28 -5.02
CA ILE A 194 8.31 15.05 -4.69
C ILE A 194 8.00 15.55 -3.28
N VAL A 195 8.87 15.29 -2.30
CA VAL A 195 8.70 15.78 -0.93
C VAL A 195 8.69 17.31 -0.88
N HIS A 196 9.59 17.99 -1.61
CA HIS A 196 9.58 19.45 -1.69
C HIS A 196 8.31 20.02 -2.32
N TRP A 197 7.77 19.38 -3.36
CA TRP A 197 6.47 19.79 -3.92
C TRP A 197 5.31 19.56 -2.96
N ILE A 198 5.36 18.49 -2.17
CA ILE A 198 4.36 18.24 -1.12
C ILE A 198 4.42 19.35 -0.07
N ASP A 199 5.62 19.74 0.36
CA ASP A 199 5.83 20.80 1.33
C ASP A 199 5.35 22.17 0.83
N GLU A 200 5.70 22.52 -0.40
CA GLU A 200 5.26 23.75 -1.05
C GLU A 200 3.72 23.84 -1.13
N ALA A 201 3.07 22.75 -1.57
CA ALA A 201 1.61 22.69 -1.71
C ALA A 201 0.87 22.68 -0.35
N ILE A 202 1.49 22.13 0.70
CA ILE A 202 0.92 22.14 2.06
C ILE A 202 1.11 23.51 2.73
N SER A 203 2.23 24.17 2.48
CA SER A 203 2.58 25.45 3.10
C SER A 203 1.73 26.61 2.56
N ASP A 204 1.26 26.52 1.31
CA ASP A 204 0.41 27.53 0.68
C ASP A 204 -0.74 26.89 -0.12
N PRO A 205 -1.72 26.27 0.57
CA PRO A 205 -2.70 25.37 -0.06
C PRO A 205 -3.76 26.06 -0.92
N GLU A 206 -3.83 27.39 -0.87
CA GLU A 206 -4.77 28.22 -1.65
C GLU A 206 -4.09 28.94 -2.82
N ASN A 207 -2.77 28.81 -2.99
CA ASN A 207 -2.03 29.46 -4.06
C ASN A 207 -2.17 28.71 -5.39
N GLU A 208 -3.25 29.00 -6.10
CA GLU A 208 -3.57 28.38 -7.39
C GLU A 208 -2.44 28.46 -8.42
N VAL A 209 -1.68 29.57 -8.43
CA VAL A 209 -0.55 29.77 -9.36
C VAL A 209 0.61 28.83 -9.00
N GLY A 210 0.95 28.72 -7.71
CA GLY A 210 1.95 27.78 -7.20
C GLY A 210 1.57 26.33 -7.47
N LEU A 211 0.34 25.96 -7.15
CA LEU A 211 -0.18 24.61 -7.38
C LEU A 211 -0.20 24.24 -8.88
N ALA A 212 -0.58 25.18 -9.76
CA ALA A 212 -0.53 24.96 -11.21
C ALA A 212 0.91 24.76 -11.73
N ARG A 213 1.88 25.51 -11.19
CA ARG A 213 3.30 25.31 -11.49
C ARG A 213 3.78 23.93 -11.04
N ILE A 214 3.50 23.54 -9.79
CA ILE A 214 3.84 22.21 -9.28
C ILE A 214 3.24 21.13 -10.18
N LYS A 215 1.95 21.26 -10.54
CA LYS A 215 1.27 20.32 -11.44
C LYS A 215 1.96 20.18 -12.79
N SER A 216 2.42 21.29 -13.37
CA SER A 216 3.19 21.26 -14.62
C SER A 216 4.49 20.47 -14.45
N ASN A 217 5.23 20.74 -13.37
CA ASN A 217 6.49 20.04 -13.08
C ASN A 217 6.29 18.55 -12.77
N VAL A 218 5.20 18.20 -12.06
CA VAL A 218 4.81 16.81 -11.79
C VAL A 218 4.48 16.08 -13.09
N ASN A 219 3.76 16.73 -14.01
CA ASN A 219 3.46 16.16 -15.32
C ASN A 219 4.72 15.93 -16.15
N GLU A 220 5.64 16.90 -16.17
CA GLU A 220 6.92 16.77 -16.84
C GLU A 220 7.74 15.61 -16.24
N LEU A 221 7.88 15.55 -14.91
CA LEU A 221 8.54 14.43 -14.24
C LEU A 221 7.89 13.10 -14.64
N CYS A 222 6.57 13.01 -14.55
CA CYS A 222 5.84 11.81 -14.94
C CYS A 222 6.08 11.41 -16.41
N SER A 223 6.22 12.37 -17.33
CA SER A 223 6.46 12.10 -18.75
C SER A 223 7.82 11.42 -18.99
N ASN A 224 8.81 11.71 -18.14
CA ASN A 224 10.13 11.07 -18.18
C ASN A 224 10.14 9.62 -17.63
N PHE A 225 9.06 9.21 -16.95
CA PHE A 225 8.90 7.87 -16.36
C PHE A 225 7.58 7.22 -16.83
N PRO A 226 7.45 6.86 -18.12
CA PRO A 226 6.20 6.31 -18.67
C PRO A 226 5.85 4.96 -18.04
N ILE A 227 4.55 4.70 -17.85
CA ILE A 227 4.04 3.42 -17.29
C ILE A 227 4.10 2.31 -18.35
N TYR A 228 3.95 2.69 -19.61
CA TYR A 228 3.83 1.82 -20.77
C TYR A 228 4.79 2.34 -21.84
N VAL A 229 5.71 1.50 -22.31
CA VAL A 229 6.78 1.90 -23.27
C VAL A 229 6.32 1.81 -24.73
N HIS A 230 5.00 1.84 -24.97
CA HIS A 230 4.38 1.63 -26.28
C HIS A 230 3.66 2.88 -26.76
#